data_AF-A0A0E3MA37-F1
#
_entry.id   AF-A0A0E3MA37-F1
#
_cell.length_a   1.000
_cell.length_b   1.000
_cell.length_c   1.000
_cell.angle_alpha   90.00
_cell.angle_beta   90.00
_cell.angle_gamma   90.00
#
_symmetry.space_group_name_H-M   'P 1'
#
loop_
_entity.id
_entity.type
_entity.pdbx_description
1 polymer ?
#
loop_
_entity_poly.entity_id
_entity_poly.type
_entity_poly.pdbx_seq_one_letter_code
_entity_poly.pdbx_strand_id
1 'polypeptide(L)'
;MIGLEYALGVYGIQHSELAARLGIQRQNINQWIKCKSKIPKKYFPVLSDMFGISIEYLQKELDDIDKLVIQKEKLMKELKPEIVKYDMDYNFEERDVVQVPIYSIDKEIKSLDKEIKKIKIIDEFKNIINSSKEDYELDKFILLLKLFKSEKVNKHIVEDTIEAICHYYDIVPEWVLISSSEDLHGAKDYMDDIAEVIKKYYK
;
A
#
# COMPACT_ATOMS: atom_id res chain seq x y z
N MET A 1 -10.26 -10.58 -14.22
CA MET A 1 -10.40 -12.02 -13.85
C MET A 1 -11.08 -12.08 -12.49
N ILE A 2 -11.97 -13.06 -12.25
CA ILE A 2 -12.70 -13.13 -10.98
C ILE A 2 -11.81 -13.61 -9.84
N GLY A 3 -11.97 -12.98 -8.67
CA GLY A 3 -11.07 -13.26 -7.55
C GLY A 3 -11.16 -14.66 -6.98
N LEU A 4 -12.33 -15.29 -7.01
CA LEU A 4 -12.45 -16.71 -6.65
C LEU A 4 -11.63 -17.61 -7.57
N GLU A 5 -11.63 -17.36 -8.88
CA GLU A 5 -10.84 -18.14 -9.84
C GLU A 5 -9.33 -17.93 -9.61
N TYR A 6 -8.92 -16.69 -9.38
CA TYR A 6 -7.54 -16.37 -9.07
C TYR A 6 -7.07 -17.03 -7.76
N ALA A 7 -7.84 -16.90 -6.69
CA ALA A 7 -7.52 -17.46 -5.39
C ALA A 7 -7.39 -18.99 -5.47
N LEU A 8 -8.30 -19.68 -6.17
CA LEU A 8 -8.18 -21.12 -6.42
C LEU A 8 -6.86 -21.48 -7.11
N GLY A 9 -6.46 -20.72 -8.14
CA GLY A 9 -5.18 -20.91 -8.82
C GLY A 9 -3.97 -20.69 -7.93
N VAL A 10 -3.96 -19.60 -7.16
CA VAL A 10 -2.86 -19.22 -6.25
C VAL A 10 -2.68 -20.25 -5.13
N TYR A 11 -3.79 -20.78 -4.59
CA TYR A 11 -3.79 -21.80 -3.54
C TYR A 11 -3.69 -23.24 -4.06
N GLY A 12 -3.69 -23.45 -5.38
CA GLY A 12 -3.62 -24.79 -5.98
C GLY A 12 -4.87 -25.65 -5.73
N ILE A 13 -6.03 -25.04 -5.46
CA ILE A 13 -7.27 -25.75 -5.12
C ILE A 13 -8.10 -25.94 -6.38
N GLN A 14 -8.55 -27.18 -6.63
CA GLN A 14 -9.42 -27.47 -7.76
C GLN A 14 -10.89 -27.13 -7.46
N HIS A 15 -11.68 -26.82 -8.50
CA HIS A 15 -13.10 -26.50 -8.33
C HIS A 15 -13.90 -27.67 -7.72
N SER A 16 -13.52 -28.91 -8.05
CA SER A 16 -14.10 -30.13 -7.46
C SER A 16 -13.80 -30.25 -5.98
N GLU A 17 -12.59 -29.88 -5.57
CA GLU A 17 -12.18 -29.92 -4.17
C GLU A 17 -12.93 -28.87 -3.35
N LEU A 18 -13.01 -27.63 -3.84
CA LEU A 18 -13.79 -26.59 -3.17
C LEU A 18 -15.27 -26.99 -3.05
N ALA A 19 -15.85 -27.55 -4.11
CA ALA A 19 -17.23 -28.02 -4.11
C ALA A 19 -17.47 -29.10 -3.04
N ALA A 20 -16.56 -30.07 -2.92
CA ALA A 20 -16.61 -31.11 -1.91
C ALA A 20 -16.52 -30.53 -0.49
N ARG A 21 -15.60 -29.58 -0.24
CA ARG A 21 -15.45 -28.90 1.06
C ARG A 21 -16.70 -28.12 1.46
N LEU A 22 -17.42 -27.53 0.49
CA LEU A 22 -18.65 -26.77 0.73
C LEU A 22 -19.92 -27.63 0.72
N GLY A 23 -19.83 -28.92 0.43
CA GLY A 23 -21.00 -29.81 0.32
C GLY A 23 -21.96 -29.43 -0.82
N ILE A 24 -21.42 -28.91 -1.93
CA ILE A 24 -22.21 -28.48 -3.10
C ILE A 24 -21.73 -29.10 -4.40
N GLN A 25 -22.52 -28.97 -5.45
CA GLN A 25 -22.13 -29.41 -6.78
C GLN A 25 -21.08 -28.47 -7.39
N ARG A 26 -20.12 -29.02 -8.13
CA ARG A 26 -19.09 -28.28 -8.88
C ARG A 26 -19.68 -27.20 -9.81
N GLN A 27 -20.88 -27.43 -10.33
CA GLN A 27 -21.58 -26.46 -11.19
C GLN A 27 -21.83 -25.12 -10.47
N ASN A 28 -22.07 -25.14 -9.15
CA ASN A 28 -22.29 -23.91 -8.37
C ASN A 28 -21.01 -23.06 -8.32
N ILE A 29 -19.84 -23.69 -8.10
CA ILE A 29 -18.54 -23.00 -8.15
C ILE A 29 -18.31 -22.35 -9.52
N ASN A 30 -18.58 -23.09 -10.60
CA ASN A 30 -18.45 -22.57 -11.96
C ASN A 30 -19.40 -21.39 -12.24
N GLN A 31 -20.58 -21.35 -11.64
CA GLN A 31 -21.48 -20.21 -11.77
C GLN A 31 -20.93 -18.97 -11.07
N TRP A 32 -20.30 -19.12 -9.89
CA TRP A 32 -19.67 -18.01 -9.17
C TRP A 32 -18.49 -17.43 -9.94
N ILE A 33 -17.60 -18.29 -10.46
CA ILE A 33 -16.46 -17.88 -11.28
C ILE A 33 -16.90 -17.14 -12.55
N LYS A 34 -18.01 -17.58 -13.17
CA LYS A 34 -18.58 -16.95 -14.36
C LYS A 34 -19.49 -15.76 -14.05
N CYS A 35 -19.54 -15.28 -12.79
CA CYS A 35 -20.43 -14.21 -12.34
C CYS A 35 -21.92 -14.42 -12.65
N LYS A 36 -22.36 -15.67 -12.87
CA LYS A 36 -23.77 -15.98 -13.14
C LYS A 36 -24.62 -15.92 -11.86
N SER A 37 -23.99 -16.13 -10.71
CA SER A 37 -24.61 -15.99 -9.40
C SER A 37 -23.58 -15.51 -8.39
N LYS A 38 -24.03 -14.74 -7.38
CA LYS A 38 -23.16 -14.35 -6.26
C LYS A 38 -22.92 -15.53 -5.32
N ILE A 39 -21.85 -15.47 -4.55
CA ILE A 39 -21.57 -16.47 -3.52
C ILE A 39 -22.63 -16.30 -2.42
N PRO A 40 -23.32 -17.38 -1.99
CA PRO A 40 -24.25 -17.31 -0.86
C PRO A 40 -23.54 -16.97 0.46
N LYS A 41 -24.15 -16.07 1.25
CA LYS A 41 -23.60 -15.58 2.55
C LYS A 41 -23.19 -16.69 3.53
N LYS A 42 -23.90 -17.82 3.51
CA LYS A 42 -23.56 -18.99 4.37
C LYS A 42 -22.17 -19.55 4.14
N TYR A 43 -21.55 -19.31 2.99
CA TYR A 43 -20.20 -19.76 2.67
C TYR A 43 -19.13 -18.71 2.95
N PHE A 44 -19.50 -17.48 3.31
CA PHE A 44 -18.54 -16.40 3.53
C PHE A 44 -17.53 -16.75 4.63
N PRO A 45 -17.95 -17.26 5.82
CA PRO A 45 -16.99 -17.58 6.88
C PRO A 45 -15.98 -18.65 6.44
N VAL A 46 -16.47 -19.70 5.76
CA VAL A 46 -15.62 -20.81 5.31
C VAL A 46 -14.63 -20.37 4.23
N LEU A 47 -15.06 -19.54 3.29
CA LEU A 47 -14.21 -19.05 2.20
C LEU A 47 -13.19 -18.03 2.71
N SER A 48 -13.62 -17.08 3.54
CA SER A 48 -12.72 -16.08 4.12
C SER A 48 -11.67 -16.74 5.02
N ASP A 49 -12.05 -17.74 5.82
CA ASP A 49 -11.08 -18.50 6.60
C ASP A 49 -10.14 -19.30 5.70
N MET A 50 -10.67 -20.00 4.68
CA MET A 50 -9.87 -20.82 3.75
C MET A 50 -8.79 -20.01 3.03
N PHE A 51 -9.14 -18.82 2.53
CA PHE A 51 -8.24 -18.00 1.72
C PHE A 51 -7.60 -16.83 2.48
N GLY A 52 -7.94 -16.62 3.76
CA GLY A 52 -7.42 -15.49 4.54
C GLY A 52 -7.76 -14.11 3.98
N ILE A 53 -8.80 -13.98 3.15
CA ILE A 53 -9.18 -12.72 2.48
C ILE A 53 -10.66 -12.38 2.65
N SER A 54 -10.97 -11.10 2.56
CA SER A 54 -12.37 -10.64 2.52
C SER A 54 -13.11 -11.27 1.33
N ILE A 55 -14.37 -11.62 1.55
CA ILE A 55 -15.25 -12.16 0.51
C ILE A 55 -15.43 -11.20 -0.67
N GLU A 56 -15.22 -9.91 -0.46
CA GLU A 56 -15.31 -8.90 -1.52
C GLU A 56 -14.30 -9.19 -2.63
N TYR A 57 -13.06 -9.53 -2.27
CA TYR A 57 -12.04 -9.94 -3.24
C TYR A 57 -12.48 -11.17 -4.04
N LEU A 58 -13.13 -12.15 -3.41
CA LEU A 58 -13.56 -13.37 -4.08
C LEU A 58 -14.73 -13.14 -5.07
N GLN A 59 -15.53 -12.09 -4.87
CA GLN A 59 -16.72 -11.81 -5.68
C GLN A 59 -16.52 -10.71 -6.73
N LYS A 60 -15.44 -9.93 -6.67
CA LYS A 60 -15.16 -8.87 -7.64
C LYS A 60 -14.21 -9.35 -8.74
N GLU A 61 -14.19 -8.60 -9.84
CA GLU A 61 -13.09 -8.67 -10.77
C GLU A 61 -11.87 -8.02 -10.13
N LEU A 62 -10.75 -8.72 -10.19
CA LEU A 62 -9.50 -8.26 -9.61
C LEU A 62 -8.76 -7.34 -10.58
N ASP A 63 -8.29 -6.22 -10.04
CA ASP A 63 -7.19 -5.47 -10.62
C ASP A 63 -5.84 -6.10 -10.25
N ASP A 64 -4.73 -5.46 -10.64
CA ASP A 64 -3.39 -5.99 -10.38
C ASP A 64 -2.97 -5.82 -8.91
N ILE A 65 -3.46 -4.80 -8.21
CA ILE A 65 -3.21 -4.61 -6.77
C ILE A 65 -3.90 -5.74 -5.99
N ASP A 66 -5.14 -6.03 -6.33
CA ASP A 66 -5.93 -7.08 -5.69
C ASP A 66 -5.25 -8.45 -5.80
N LYS A 67 -4.65 -8.74 -6.95
CA LYS A 67 -3.90 -9.98 -7.17
C LYS A 67 -2.69 -10.05 -6.24
N LEU A 68 -1.92 -8.97 -6.13
CA LEU A 68 -0.76 -8.90 -5.22
C LEU A 68 -1.18 -9.04 -3.75
N VAL A 69 -2.31 -8.44 -3.36
CA VAL A 69 -2.89 -8.58 -2.02
C VAL A 69 -3.22 -10.05 -1.73
N ILE A 70 -3.89 -10.76 -2.66
CA ILE A 70 -4.23 -12.17 -2.47
C ILE A 70 -2.98 -13.05 -2.37
N GLN A 71 -1.93 -12.76 -3.14
CA GLN A 71 -0.64 -13.48 -3.05
C GLN A 71 0.02 -13.25 -1.69
N LYS A 72 0.02 -12.01 -1.20
CA LYS A 72 0.54 -11.65 0.12
C LYS A 72 -0.20 -12.42 1.22
N GLU A 73 -1.53 -12.42 1.21
CA GLU A 73 -2.33 -13.09 2.25
C GLU A 73 -2.10 -14.61 2.27
N LYS A 74 -1.88 -15.23 1.11
CA LYS A 74 -1.44 -16.63 1.04
C LYS A 74 -0.11 -16.83 1.77
N LEU A 75 0.91 -16.03 1.45
CA LEU A 75 2.23 -16.15 2.08
C LEU A 75 2.17 -15.88 3.58
N MET A 76 1.40 -14.88 4.02
CA MET A 76 1.16 -14.59 5.43
C MET A 76 0.57 -15.81 6.16
N LYS A 77 -0.38 -16.51 5.52
CA LYS A 77 -1.01 -17.71 6.09
C LYS A 77 -0.09 -18.93 6.12
N GLU A 78 0.75 -19.10 5.10
CA GLU A 78 1.69 -20.22 4.98
C GLU A 78 2.89 -20.06 5.92
N LEU A 79 3.48 -18.87 5.94
CA LEU A 79 4.71 -18.58 6.69
C LEU A 79 4.43 -18.19 8.15
N LYS A 80 3.26 -17.62 8.43
CA LYS A 80 2.84 -17.15 9.77
C LYS A 80 3.95 -16.37 10.48
N PRO A 81 4.47 -15.30 9.85
CA PRO A 81 5.63 -14.61 10.41
C PRO A 81 5.26 -13.97 11.74
N GLU A 82 6.21 -13.96 12.67
CA GLU A 82 6.02 -13.40 14.01
C GLU A 82 6.05 -11.87 13.95
N ILE A 83 5.27 -11.19 14.79
CA ILE A 83 5.34 -9.73 14.90
C ILE A 83 6.59 -9.39 15.70
N VAL A 84 7.52 -8.64 15.10
CA VAL A 84 8.79 -8.24 15.71
C VAL A 84 8.64 -6.90 16.43
N LYS A 85 7.93 -5.96 15.80
CA LYS A 85 7.62 -4.63 16.37
C LYS A 85 6.40 -4.04 15.70
N TYR A 86 5.95 -2.91 16.20
CA TYR A 86 4.99 -2.05 15.52
C TYR A 86 5.71 -0.81 15.02
N ASP A 87 5.31 -0.32 13.87
CA ASP A 87 5.82 0.91 13.26
C ASP A 87 4.67 1.70 12.67
N MET A 88 4.97 2.90 12.20
CA MET A 88 3.97 3.83 11.68
C MET A 88 4.07 3.88 10.16
N ASP A 89 2.94 3.69 9.47
CA ASP A 89 2.91 3.78 8.01
C ASP A 89 1.62 4.46 7.53
N TYR A 90 1.66 5.01 6.33
CA TYR A 90 0.51 5.66 5.71
C TYR A 90 -0.48 4.61 5.18
N ASN A 91 -1.70 4.65 5.70
CA ASN A 91 -2.82 3.85 5.22
C ASN A 91 -3.60 4.63 4.15
N PHE A 92 -3.55 4.14 2.92
CA PHE A 92 -4.25 4.75 1.78
C PHE A 92 -5.77 4.74 1.89
N GLU A 93 -6.36 3.75 2.58
CA GLU A 93 -7.82 3.66 2.72
C GLU A 93 -8.34 4.66 3.76
N GLU A 94 -7.62 4.78 4.88
CA GLU A 94 -7.95 5.72 5.96
C GLU A 94 -7.44 7.13 5.68
N ARG A 95 -6.51 7.27 4.74
CA ARG A 95 -5.78 8.51 4.40
C ARG A 95 -5.11 9.14 5.62
N ASP A 96 -4.55 8.29 6.47
CA ASP A 96 -3.93 8.68 7.72
C ASP A 96 -2.74 7.76 8.04
N VAL A 97 -1.88 8.20 8.95
CA VAL A 97 -0.74 7.44 9.42
C VAL A 97 -1.17 6.58 10.61
N VAL A 98 -1.06 5.26 10.44
CA VAL A 98 -1.57 4.27 11.40
C VAL A 98 -0.49 3.31 11.85
N GLN A 99 -0.67 2.76 13.05
CA GLN A 99 0.27 1.78 13.58
C GLN A 99 0.07 0.43 12.88
N VAL A 100 1.12 -0.08 12.26
CA VAL A 100 1.14 -1.34 11.52
C VAL A 100 2.15 -2.34 12.12
N PRO A 101 1.82 -3.64 12.16
CA PRO A 101 2.76 -4.66 12.61
C PRO A 101 3.89 -4.86 11.59
N ILE A 102 5.12 -4.94 12.09
CA ILE A 102 6.31 -5.35 11.33
C ILE A 102 6.60 -6.81 11.65
N TYR A 103 6.51 -7.65 10.64
CA TYR A 103 6.68 -9.09 10.75
C TYR A 103 8.16 -9.52 10.71
N SER A 104 8.47 -10.74 11.12
CA SER A 104 9.76 -11.42 10.92
C SER A 104 9.87 -11.74 9.44
N ILE A 105 10.31 -10.76 8.66
CA ILE A 105 9.96 -10.69 7.25
C ILE A 105 10.60 -11.80 6.39
N ASP A 106 9.76 -12.47 5.59
CA ASP A 106 10.16 -13.19 4.39
C ASP A 106 10.41 -12.23 3.20
N LYS A 107 11.48 -12.47 2.44
CA LYS A 107 11.90 -11.59 1.32
C LYS A 107 10.79 -11.38 0.28
N GLU A 108 9.95 -12.38 0.05
CA GLU A 108 8.85 -12.33 -0.93
C GLU A 108 7.72 -11.43 -0.46
N ILE A 109 7.30 -11.55 0.81
CA ILE A 109 6.27 -10.68 1.42
C ILE A 109 6.71 -9.22 1.33
N LYS A 110 7.97 -8.93 1.68
CA LYS A 110 8.58 -7.60 1.62
C LYS A 110 8.53 -7.00 0.21
N SER A 111 8.76 -7.84 -0.80
CA SER A 111 8.73 -7.41 -2.21
C SER A 111 7.31 -7.06 -2.63
N LEU A 112 6.32 -7.90 -2.27
CA LEU A 112 4.91 -7.65 -2.57
C LEU A 112 4.40 -6.37 -1.89
N ASP A 113 4.73 -6.16 -0.60
CA ASP A 113 4.36 -4.95 0.12
C ASP A 113 4.90 -3.69 -0.55
N LYS A 114 6.17 -3.74 -0.97
CA LYS A 114 6.80 -2.64 -1.70
C LYS A 114 6.12 -2.38 -3.05
N GLU A 115 5.71 -3.42 -3.76
CA GLU A 115 5.03 -3.30 -5.05
C GLU A 115 3.63 -2.72 -4.89
N ILE A 116 2.84 -3.23 -3.94
CA ILE A 116 1.52 -2.71 -3.59
C ILE A 116 1.63 -1.22 -3.23
N LYS A 117 2.58 -0.86 -2.35
CA LYS A 117 2.80 0.54 -1.93
C LYS A 117 3.11 1.45 -3.12
N LYS A 118 3.97 1.01 -4.05
CA LYS A 118 4.26 1.79 -5.27
C LYS A 118 3.03 2.05 -6.12
N ILE A 119 2.20 1.02 -6.35
CA ILE A 119 1.01 1.18 -7.19
C ILE A 119 0.02 2.15 -6.53
N LYS A 120 -0.22 2.01 -5.22
CA LYS A 120 -1.09 2.93 -4.48
C LYS A 120 -0.59 4.38 -4.53
N ILE A 121 0.71 4.61 -4.37
CA ILE A 121 1.32 5.95 -4.52
C ILE A 121 1.05 6.49 -5.94
N ILE A 122 1.31 5.69 -6.97
CA ILE A 122 1.11 6.10 -8.37
C ILE A 122 -0.35 6.49 -8.62
N ASP A 123 -1.32 5.71 -8.13
CA ASP A 123 -2.73 5.98 -8.36
C ASP A 123 -3.21 7.24 -7.63
N GLU A 124 -2.75 7.49 -6.40
CA GLU A 124 -2.99 8.77 -5.71
C GLU A 124 -2.40 9.96 -6.48
N PHE A 125 -1.15 9.84 -6.95
CA PHE A 125 -0.53 10.89 -7.78
C PHE A 125 -1.32 11.14 -9.07
N LYS A 126 -1.77 10.08 -9.77
CA LYS A 126 -2.61 10.23 -10.96
C LYS A 126 -3.91 10.95 -10.62
N ASN A 127 -4.56 10.60 -9.51
CA ASN A 127 -5.81 11.23 -9.09
C ASN A 127 -5.62 12.74 -8.85
N ILE A 128 -4.57 13.11 -8.12
CA ILE A 128 -4.25 14.51 -7.85
C ILE A 128 -3.96 15.27 -9.16
N ILE A 129 -3.10 14.71 -10.03
CA ILE A 129 -2.76 15.32 -11.33
C ILE A 129 -4.00 15.50 -12.21
N ASN A 130 -4.85 14.47 -12.31
CA ASN A 130 -6.07 14.52 -13.12
C ASN A 130 -7.12 15.49 -12.56
N SER A 131 -7.07 15.79 -11.26
CA SER A 131 -7.96 16.77 -10.61
C SER A 131 -7.49 18.23 -10.74
N SER A 132 -6.24 18.43 -11.17
CA SER A 132 -5.64 19.76 -11.34
C SER A 132 -6.30 20.51 -12.49
N LYS A 133 -6.54 21.81 -12.28
CA LYS A 133 -7.28 22.65 -13.24
C LYS A 133 -6.41 23.65 -13.98
N GLU A 134 -5.26 23.97 -13.39
CA GLU A 134 -4.44 25.10 -13.78
C GLU A 134 -3.01 24.64 -14.07
N ASP A 135 -2.39 25.18 -15.12
CA ASP A 135 -1.05 24.77 -15.56
C ASP A 135 0.01 24.96 -14.46
N TYR A 136 -0.12 26.00 -13.63
CA TYR A 136 0.85 26.27 -12.55
C TYR A 136 0.84 25.19 -11.45
N GLU A 137 -0.23 24.43 -11.29
CA GLU A 137 -0.28 23.31 -10.35
C GLU A 137 0.52 22.12 -10.90
N LEU A 138 0.42 21.86 -12.21
CA LEU A 138 1.21 20.85 -12.90
C LEU A 138 2.70 21.19 -12.87
N ASP A 139 3.05 22.47 -13.00
CA ASP A 139 4.43 22.95 -12.88
C ASP A 139 5.06 22.61 -11.51
N LYS A 140 4.29 22.63 -10.42
CA LYS A 140 4.77 22.22 -9.08
C LYS A 140 5.14 20.74 -9.04
N PHE A 141 4.34 19.87 -9.68
CA PHE A 141 4.70 18.44 -9.80
C PHE A 141 5.96 18.23 -10.63
N ILE A 142 6.14 19.00 -11.71
CA ILE A 142 7.38 18.98 -12.50
C ILE A 142 8.59 19.37 -11.64
N LEU A 143 8.46 20.38 -10.79
CA LEU A 143 9.52 20.77 -9.86
C LEU A 143 9.85 19.67 -8.85
N LEU A 144 8.84 19.05 -8.23
CA LEU A 144 9.04 17.90 -7.33
C LEU A 144 9.75 16.74 -8.04
N LEU A 145 9.33 16.40 -9.28
CA LEU A 145 9.98 15.36 -10.07
C LEU A 145 11.45 15.68 -10.37
N LYS A 146 11.76 16.95 -10.69
CA LYS A 146 13.15 17.39 -10.89
C LYS A 146 13.96 17.27 -9.59
N LEU A 147 13.37 17.62 -8.45
CA LEU A 147 13.99 17.53 -7.14
C LEU A 147 14.37 16.07 -6.82
N PHE A 148 13.40 15.14 -6.92
CA PHE A 148 13.63 13.73 -6.61
C PHE A 148 14.57 13.01 -7.58
N LYS A 149 14.66 13.46 -8.85
CA LYS A 149 15.58 12.89 -9.85
C LYS A 149 16.99 13.49 -9.80
N SER A 150 17.19 14.61 -9.12
CA SER A 150 18.47 15.30 -9.12
C SER A 150 19.49 14.58 -8.25
N GLU A 151 20.63 14.21 -8.83
CA GLU A 151 21.79 13.70 -8.08
C GLU A 151 22.54 14.82 -7.32
N LYS A 152 22.24 16.09 -7.63
CA LYS A 152 22.91 17.25 -7.01
C LYS A 152 22.32 17.64 -5.65
N VAL A 153 21.13 17.14 -5.35
CA VAL A 153 20.37 17.54 -4.16
C VAL A 153 20.67 16.57 -3.05
N ASN A 154 20.96 17.09 -1.85
CA ASN A 154 21.03 16.26 -0.66
C ASN A 154 19.63 15.73 -0.34
N LYS A 155 19.46 14.41 -0.45
CA LYS A 155 18.15 13.76 -0.25
C LYS A 155 17.64 13.94 1.18
N HIS A 156 18.52 13.95 2.17
CA HIS A 156 18.14 14.18 3.57
C HIS A 156 17.52 15.55 3.76
N ILE A 157 18.09 16.61 3.17
CA ILE A 157 17.49 17.96 3.24
C ILE A 157 16.08 17.97 2.62
N VAL A 158 15.87 17.25 1.52
CA VAL A 158 14.54 17.16 0.89
C VAL A 158 13.55 16.42 1.78
N GLU A 159 13.96 15.29 2.35
CA GLU A 159 13.16 14.50 3.30
C GLU A 159 12.77 15.33 4.52
N ASP A 160 13.76 15.93 5.20
CA ASP A 160 13.56 16.79 6.37
C ASP A 160 12.68 18.02 6.05
N THR A 161 12.85 18.60 4.85
CA THR A 161 12.00 19.72 4.40
C THR A 161 10.55 19.30 4.21
N ILE A 162 10.31 18.15 3.60
CA ILE A 162 8.96 17.62 3.41
C ILE A 162 8.33 17.31 4.77
N GLU A 163 9.07 16.65 5.66
CA GLU A 163 8.60 16.30 7.02
C GLU A 163 8.27 17.55 7.82
N ALA A 164 9.16 18.55 7.85
CA ALA A 164 8.93 19.80 8.57
C ALA A 164 7.69 20.55 8.05
N ILE A 165 7.48 20.58 6.74
CA ILE A 165 6.27 21.17 6.15
C ILE A 165 5.02 20.38 6.57
N CYS A 166 5.08 19.05 6.53
CA CYS A 166 3.97 18.20 6.96
C CYS A 166 3.61 18.41 8.43
N HIS A 167 4.60 18.48 9.32
CA HIS A 167 4.37 18.79 10.73
C HIS A 167 3.83 20.20 10.94
N TYR A 168 4.39 21.21 10.26
CA TYR A 168 3.94 22.60 10.40
C TYR A 168 2.47 22.80 10.07
N TYR A 169 1.94 22.03 9.12
CA TYR A 169 0.54 22.08 8.70
C TYR A 169 -0.34 20.99 9.33
N ASP A 170 0.14 20.27 10.34
CA ASP A 170 -0.56 19.16 11.00
C ASP A 170 -1.08 18.09 10.01
N ILE A 171 -0.34 17.86 8.91
CA ILE A 171 -0.68 16.84 7.90
C ILE A 171 -0.31 15.44 8.42
N VAL A 172 0.73 15.36 9.24
CA VAL A 172 1.15 14.14 9.93
C VAL A 172 1.33 14.43 11.43
N PRO A 173 0.99 13.49 12.33
CA PRO A 173 1.19 13.67 13.77
C PRO A 173 2.66 14.00 14.12
N GLU A 174 2.89 14.80 15.16
CA GLU A 174 4.25 15.23 15.62
C GLU A 174 5.25 14.08 15.83
N TRP A 175 4.75 12.89 16.14
CA TRP A 175 5.57 11.71 16.42
C TRP A 175 5.83 10.83 15.19
N VAL A 176 5.22 11.14 14.03
CA VAL A 176 5.48 10.45 12.76
C VAL A 176 6.71 11.05 12.10
N LEU A 177 7.85 10.38 12.26
CA LEU A 177 9.07 10.66 11.50
C LEU A 177 9.12 9.67 10.33
N ILE A 178 9.03 10.17 9.08
CA ILE A 178 9.09 9.31 7.88
C ILE A 178 10.54 8.86 7.63
N SER A 179 11.50 9.64 8.11
CA SER A 179 12.93 9.34 8.18
C SER A 179 13.24 8.51 9.43
N SER A 180 14.00 7.43 9.25
CA SER A 180 14.48 6.59 10.36
C SER A 180 15.40 7.43 11.25
N SER A 181 14.89 7.77 12.43
CA SER A 181 15.47 8.67 13.43
C SER A 181 16.66 8.09 14.21
N GLU A 182 17.69 7.57 13.53
CA GLU A 182 18.98 7.31 14.19
C GLU A 182 19.93 8.51 14.16
N ASP A 183 19.71 9.53 13.32
CA ASP A 183 20.62 10.68 13.18
C ASP A 183 19.98 12.03 13.58
N LEU A 184 19.68 12.20 14.86
CA LEU A 184 19.37 13.52 15.46
C LEU A 184 20.57 14.50 15.43
N HIS A 185 21.72 14.10 14.89
CA HIS A 185 22.87 14.97 14.67
C HIS A 185 22.70 15.96 13.51
N GLY A 186 21.72 15.77 12.61
CA GLY A 186 21.48 16.62 11.44
C GLY A 186 20.59 17.85 11.64
N ALA A 187 19.85 17.95 12.76
CA ALA A 187 18.84 19.00 12.95
C ALA A 187 19.42 20.43 13.01
N LYS A 188 20.66 20.57 13.47
CA LYS A 188 21.35 21.87 13.50
C LYS A 188 21.83 22.29 12.10
N ASP A 189 22.38 21.35 11.35
CA ASP A 189 22.83 21.57 9.97
C ASP A 189 21.63 21.91 9.06
N TYR A 190 20.49 21.24 9.27
CA TYR A 190 19.23 21.55 8.58
C TYR A 190 18.73 22.98 8.82
N MET A 191 18.76 23.47 10.07
CA MET A 191 18.32 24.83 10.39
C MET A 191 19.25 25.90 9.81
N ASP A 192 20.55 25.62 9.78
CA ASP A 192 21.54 26.50 9.14
C ASP A 192 21.37 26.52 7.60
N ASP A 193 21.10 25.36 6.98
CA ASP A 193 20.81 25.22 5.56
C ASP A 193 19.51 25.96 5.17
N ILE A 194 18.43 25.83 5.95
CA ILE A 194 17.20 26.60 5.76
C ILE A 194 17.44 28.09 5.91
N ALA A 195 18.20 28.52 6.92
CA ALA A 195 18.53 29.92 7.12
C ALA A 195 19.32 30.49 5.94
N GLU A 196 20.21 29.69 5.32
CA GLU A 196 20.95 30.09 4.12
C GLU A 196 20.03 30.22 2.90
N VAL A 197 19.09 29.28 2.71
CA VAL A 197 18.06 29.37 1.65
C VAL A 197 17.20 30.62 1.82
N ILE A 198 16.71 30.90 3.04
CA ILE A 198 15.90 32.09 3.32
C ILE A 198 16.70 33.37 3.01
N LYS A 199 17.97 33.45 3.45
CA LYS A 199 18.85 34.60 3.16
C LYS A 199 19.11 34.82 1.67
N LYS A 200 19.12 33.75 0.88
CA LYS A 200 19.37 33.81 -0.57
C LYS A 200 18.20 34.39 -1.36
N TYR A 201 16.96 34.13 -0.92
CA TYR A 201 15.76 34.52 -1.66
C TYR A 201 15.02 35.75 -1.09
N TYR A 202 15.30 36.15 0.16
CA TYR A 202 14.70 37.33 0.80
C TYR A 202 15.72 38.47 1.01
N LYS A 203 16.32 38.96 -0.08
CA LYS A 203 17.07 40.23 -0.10
C LYS A 203 16.26 41.34 -0.75
#